data_AF-R9M2L1-F1
#
_entry.id   AF-R9M2L1-F1
#
_cell.length_a   1.000
_cell.length_b   1.000
_cell.length_c   1.000
_cell.angle_alpha   90.00
_cell.angle_beta   90.00
_cell.angle_gamma   90.00
#
_symmetry.space_group_name_H-M   'P 1'
#
loop_
_entity.id
_entity.type
_entity.pdbx_description
1 polymer ?
#
loop_
_entity_poly.entity_id
_entity_poly.type
_entity_poly.pdbx_seq_one_letter_code
_entity_poly.pdbx_strand_id
1 'polypeptide(L)' 'MVYVLDQSGQPLMPTERHGKVRHLLKSGKAKVIKRCPFTIQLLYNSTHYTQDITLGVDAGSKRIGGKPQFI' A
#
# COMPACT_ATOMS: atom_id res chain seq x y z
N MET A 1 -3.15 -1.32 16.31
CA MET A 1 -2.78 -0.49 15.13
C MET A 1 -2.00 -1.34 14.13
N VAL A 2 -2.40 -1.33 12.86
CA VAL A 2 -1.72 -2.05 11.75
C VAL A 2 -1.30 -1.04 10.69
N TYR A 3 -0.03 -1.03 10.32
CA TYR A 3 0.47 -0.21 9.21
C TYR A 3 0.18 -0.91 7.89
N VAL A 4 -0.18 -0.13 6.87
CA VAL A 4 -0.59 -0.66 5.57
C VAL A 4 0.27 0.01 4.50
N LEU A 5 0.85 -0.78 3.62
CA LEU A 5 1.45 -0.31 2.38
C LEU A 5 0.55 -0.69 1.20
N ASP A 6 0.53 0.14 0.16
CA ASP A 6 -0.09 -0.19 -1.11
C ASP A 6 0.72 -1.26 -1.88
N GLN A 7 0.26 -1.62 -3.08
CA GLN A 7 0.97 -2.58 -3.94
C GLN A 7 2.38 -2.11 -4.35
N SER A 8 2.61 -0.80 -4.41
CA SER A 8 3.89 -0.16 -4.76
C SER A 8 4.84 -0.05 -3.57
N GLY A 9 4.38 -0.31 -2.34
CA GLY A 9 5.14 -0.15 -1.11
C GLY A 9 5.01 1.25 -0.49
N GLN A 10 4.12 2.11 -1.00
CA GLN A 10 3.84 3.42 -0.44
C GLN A 10 2.95 3.30 0.82
N PRO A 11 3.24 4.06 1.88
CA PRO A 11 2.42 4.05 3.10
C PRO A 11 1.00 4.55 2.86
N LEU A 12 0.03 3.80 3.39
CA LEU A 12 -1.38 4.20 3.50
C LEU A 12 -1.73 4.51 4.96
N MET A 13 -2.94 5.06 5.17
CA MET A 13 -3.48 5.27 6.51
C MET A 13 -3.47 3.96 7.32
N PRO A 14 -2.84 3.95 8.51
CA PRO A 14 -2.91 2.81 9.42
C PRO A 14 -4.35 2.49 9.79
N THR A 15 -4.61 1.23 10.14
CA THR A 15 -5.95 0.77 10.48
C THR A 15 -5.98 -0.07 11.75
N GLU A 16 -7.08 0.04 12.49
CA GLU A 16 -7.39 -0.84 13.63
C GLU A 16 -8.43 -1.90 13.26
N ARG A 17 -8.81 -2.00 11.98
CA ARG A 17 -9.77 -2.99 11.47
C ARG A 17 -9.12 -4.37 11.35
N HIS A 18 -8.74 -4.98 12.49
CA HIS A 18 -8.03 -6.25 12.56
C HIS A 18 -8.78 -7.40 11.85
N GLY A 19 -10.11 -7.42 11.89
CA GLY A 19 -10.93 -8.41 11.18
C GLY A 19 -10.75 -8.34 9.65
N LYS A 20 -10.73 -7.12 9.09
CA LYS A 20 -10.47 -6.89 7.66
C LYS A 20 -9.05 -7.32 7.29
N VAL A 21 -8.06 -6.94 8.11
CA VAL A 21 -6.65 -7.34 7.91
C VAL A 21 -6.52 -8.86 7.87
N ARG A 22 -7.13 -9.58 8.82
CA ARG A 22 -7.13 -11.04 8.85
C ARG A 22 -7.76 -11.65 7.58
N HIS A 23 -8.88 -11.11 7.13
CA HIS A 23 -9.54 -11.59 5.91
C HIS A 23 -8.67 -11.33 4.66
N LEU A 24 -8.01 -10.17 4.57
CA LEU A 24 -7.08 -9.86 3.48
C LEU A 24 -5.88 -10.82 3.45
N LEU A 25 -5.31 -11.13 4.61
CA LEU A 25 -4.22 -12.10 4.72
C LEU A 25 -4.69 -13.52 4.32
N LYS A 26 -5.86 -13.96 4.83
CA LYS A 26 -6.41 -15.29 4.49
C LYS A 26 -6.78 -15.44 3.02
N SER A 27 -7.25 -14.36 2.38
CA SER A 27 -7.62 -14.36 0.95
C SER A 27 -6.44 -14.11 0.01
N GLY A 28 -5.21 -13.99 0.53
CA GLY A 28 -4.02 -13.72 -0.30
C GLY A 28 -4.00 -12.33 -0.93
N LYS A 29 -4.85 -11.41 -0.45
CA LYS A 29 -4.92 -10.01 -0.94
C LYS A 29 -3.94 -9.09 -0.23
N ALA A 30 -3.29 -9.56 0.83
CA ALA A 30 -2.22 -8.86 1.52
C ALA A 30 -1.16 -9.86 2.01
N LYS A 31 0.06 -9.37 2.24
CA LYS A 31 1.14 -10.11 2.90
C LYS A 31 1.68 -9.33 4.09
N VAL A 32 2.19 -10.04 5.09
CA VAL A 32 2.92 -9.40 6.20
C VAL A 32 4.34 -9.10 5.73
N ILE A 33 4.78 -7.85 5.90
CA ILE A 33 6.15 -7.43 5.57
C ILE A 33 7.00 -7.13 6.80
N LYS A 34 6.36 -6.78 7.93
CA LYS A 34 7.02 -6.48 9.20
C LYS A 34 6.14 -6.92 10.36
N ARG A 35 6.73 -7.50 11.41
CA ARG A 35 5.99 -7.95 12.61
C ARG A 35 5.91 -6.87 13.70
N CYS A 36 6.96 -6.06 13.87
CA CYS A 36 7.02 -4.97 14.84
C CYS A 36 7.67 -3.70 14.22
N PRO A 37 6.91 -2.60 14.03
CA PRO A 37 5.45 -2.56 14.12
C PRO A 37 4.81 -3.50 13.08
N PHE A 38 3.59 -3.98 13.37
CA PHE A 38 2.91 -4.92 12.48
C PHE A 38 2.48 -4.19 11.20
N THR A 39 3.03 -4.61 10.06
CA THR A 39 2.84 -3.97 8.76
C THR A 39 2.45 -5.00 7.70
N ILE A 40 1.37 -4.72 6.98
CA ILE A 40 0.94 -5.49 5.82
C ILE A 40 1.13 -4.69 4.53
N GLN A 41 1.36 -5.38 3.43
CA GLN A 41 1.36 -4.82 2.08
C GLN A 41 0.19 -5.41 1.28
N LEU A 42 -0.61 -4.55 0.64
CA LEU A 42 -1.68 -4.99 -0.26
C LEU A 42 -1.09 -5.56 -1.55
N LEU A 43 -1.72 -6.59 -2.10
CA LEU A 43 -1.30 -7.27 -3.34
C LEU A 43 -2.22 -6.95 -4.52
N TYR A 44 -3.08 -5.95 -4.37
CA TYR A 44 -4.00 -5.48 -5.38
C TYR A 44 -3.97 -3.95 -5.43
N ASN A 45 -4.33 -3.39 -6.59
CA ASN A 45 -4.50 -1.96 -6.75
C ASN A 45 -5.62 -1.49 -5.83
N SER A 46 -5.27 -0.78 -4.75
CA SER A 46 -6.23 -0.01 -3.97
C SER A 46 -6.38 1.37 -4.60
N THR A 47 -7.62 1.82 -4.79
CA THR A 47 -7.87 3.26 -4.95
C THR A 47 -7.35 3.93 -3.69
N HIS A 48 -6.33 4.76 -3.84
CA HIS A 48 -5.79 5.53 -2.75
C HIS A 48 -6.93 6.43 -2.25
N TYR A 49 -7.53 6.10 -1.10
CA TYR A 49 -8.30 7.08 -0.35
C TYR A 49 -7.28 7.98 0.37
N THR A 50 -6.52 8.73 -0.42
CA THR A 50 -5.88 9.94 0.07
C THR A 50 -7.02 10.90 0.37
N GLN A 51 -7.08 11.42 1.59
CA GLN A 51 -7.79 12.67 1.77
C GLN A 51 -7.03 13.67 0.90
N ASP A 52 -7.70 14.21 -0.14
CA ASP A 52 -7.16 15.32 -0.89
C ASP A 52 -7.11 16.53 0.05
N ILE A 53 -5.98 16.70 0.74
CA ILE A 53 -5.60 18.03 1.19
C ILE A 53 -5.06 18.69 -0.07
N THR A 54 -5.96 19.42 -0.75
CA THR A 54 -5.72 20.09 -2.03
C THR A 54 -4.71 21.23 -1.87
N LEU A 55 -3.42 20.91 -1.85
CA LEU A 55 -2.34 21.88 -2.07
C LEU A 55 -1.24 21.22 -2.90
N GLY A 56 -1.45 21.17 -4.22
CA GLY A 56 -0.36 21.02 -5.20
C GLY A 56 -0.16 19.63 -5.83
N VAL A 57 -1.05 19.28 -6.77
CA VAL A 57 -0.71 18.87 -8.15
C VAL A 57 0.27 17.69 -8.37
N ASP A 58 -0.32 16.59 -8.86
CA ASP A 58 0.17 15.65 -9.88
C ASP A 58 1.27 14.62 -9.52
N ALA A 59 0.85 13.39 -9.25
CA ALA A 59 1.68 12.20 -9.44
C ALA A 59 1.02 11.31 -10.49
N GLY A 60 1.43 11.57 -11.73
CA GLY A 60 0.95 10.94 -12.95
C GLY A 60 0.80 9.42 -12.87
N SER A 61 -0.36 8.99 -13.34
CA SER A 61 -0.60 7.74 -14.04
C SER A 61 0.65 6.95 -14.51
N LYS A 62 0.80 5.75 -13.95
CA LYS A 62 1.19 4.49 -14.61
C LYS A 62 1.99 4.63 -15.92
N ARG A 63 3.32 4.38 -15.89
CA ARG A 63 4.07 3.88 -17.06
C ARG A 63 4.87 2.64 -16.72
N ILE A 64 4.58 1.60 -17.49
CA ILE A 64 5.31 0.34 -17.62
C ILE A 64 6.64 0.63 -18.35
N GLY A 65 7.74 0.01 -17.92
CA GLY A 65 8.89 -0.30 -18.78
C GLY A 65 10.21 0.40 -18.46
N GLY A 66 11.25 -0.40 -18.18
CA GLY A 66 12.66 -0.01 -18.28
C GLY A 66 13.48 -0.33 -17.03
N LYS A 67 14.32 -1.37 -17.09
CA LYS A 67 15.36 -1.65 -16.08
C LYS A 67 16.29 -0.42 -15.93
N PRO A 68 16.71 -0.03 -14.71
CA PRO A 68 17.80 0.92 -14.59
C PRO A 68 19.11 0.17 -14.89
N GLN A 69 19.66 0.42 -16.07
CA GLN A 69 21.03 0.07 -16.39
C GLN A 69 21.90 1.23 -15.88
N PHE A 70 22.72 0.93 -14.86
CA PHE A 70 23.76 1.82 -14.36
C PHE A 70 24.82 2.02 -15.44
N ILE A 71 25.05 3.28 -15.81
CA ILE A 71 26.32 3.84 -16.25
C ILE A 71 26.46 5.22 -15.62
#